data_AF-A0A2H9NX55-F1
#
_entry.id   AF-A0A2H9NX55-F1
#
_cell.length_a   1.000
_cell.length_b   1.000
_cell.length_c   1.000
_cell.angle_alpha   90.00
_cell.angle_beta   90.00
_cell.angle_gamma   90.00
#
_symmetry.space_group_name_H-M   'P 1'
#
loop_
_entity.id
_entity.type
_entity.pdbx_description
1 polymer ?
#
loop_
_entity_poly.entity_id
_entity_poly.type
_entity_poly.pdbx_seq_one_letter_code
_entity_poly.pdbx_strand_id
1 'polypeptide(L)'
;MREELELLQKLAKRTKTCYNEKFIYSLNNGVADLDDLINGGYMRTENIVSKGNEEKFYKITLKGWAFVNQLKERKSQIKNMKWQIGLTIAVLGLTLMGLVVSIMK
;
A
#
# COMPACT_ATOMS: atom_id res chain seq x y z
N MET A 1 -3.93 11.92 4.62
CA MET A 1 -2.99 10.79 4.85
C MET A 1 -3.49 9.43 4.33
N ARG A 2 -4.63 8.86 4.78
CA ARG A 2 -5.11 7.51 4.34
C ARG A 2 -5.52 7.45 2.86
N GLU A 3 -5.99 8.56 2.33
CA GLU A 3 -6.48 8.71 0.95
C GLU A 3 -5.30 8.87 -0.04
N GLU A 4 -4.32 9.74 0.27
CA GLU A 4 -3.03 9.88 -0.47
C GLU A 4 -2.32 8.54 -0.66
N LEU A 5 -2.36 7.73 0.40
CA LEU A 5 -1.83 6.39 0.48
C LEU A 5 -2.47 5.41 -0.52
N GLU A 6 -3.76 5.58 -0.80
CA GLU A 6 -4.52 4.69 -1.67
C GLU A 6 -4.23 4.96 -3.14
N LEU A 7 -4.12 6.25 -3.53
CA LEU A 7 -3.75 6.66 -4.88
C LEU A 7 -2.34 6.17 -5.24
N LEU A 8 -1.36 6.35 -4.34
CA LEU A 8 0.02 5.91 -4.56
C LEU A 8 0.13 4.38 -4.71
N GLN A 9 -0.64 3.60 -3.93
CA GLN A 9 -0.71 2.14 -4.07
C GLN A 9 -1.38 1.70 -5.37
N LYS A 10 -2.46 2.36 -5.80
CA LYS A 10 -3.15 2.06 -7.07
C LYS A 10 -2.24 2.28 -8.26
N LEU A 11 -1.46 3.37 -8.24
CA LEU A 11 -0.43 3.65 -9.24
C LEU A 11 0.63 2.55 -9.22
N ALA A 12 1.27 2.32 -8.06
CA ALA A 12 2.37 1.36 -7.94
C ALA A 12 2.02 -0.09 -8.30
N LYS A 13 0.76 -0.52 -8.18
CA LYS A 13 0.29 -1.85 -8.63
C LYS A 13 0.45 -2.07 -10.13
N ARG A 14 0.39 -1.00 -10.95
CA ARG A 14 0.48 -1.12 -12.41
C ARG A 14 1.91 -1.20 -12.92
N THR A 15 2.93 -1.13 -12.04
CA THR A 15 4.36 -1.22 -12.37
C THR A 15 4.83 -0.30 -13.50
N LYS A 16 4.03 0.70 -13.87
CA LYS A 16 4.42 1.70 -14.85
C LYS A 16 5.33 2.70 -14.16
N THR A 17 6.40 3.07 -14.82
CA THR A 17 7.31 4.11 -14.34
C THR A 17 6.74 5.50 -14.53
N CYS A 18 5.85 5.71 -15.51
CA CYS A 18 5.23 7.00 -15.80
C CYS A 18 3.72 6.85 -16.08
N TYR A 19 2.95 7.85 -15.68
CA TYR A 19 1.50 7.89 -15.79
C TYR A 19 1.07 9.22 -16.43
N ASN A 20 0.22 9.18 -17.45
CA ASN A 20 -0.35 10.39 -18.06
C ASN A 20 -1.31 11.06 -17.06
N GLU A 21 -1.37 12.38 -17.06
CA GLU A 21 -2.31 13.20 -16.29
C GLU A 21 -3.76 12.70 -16.36
N LYS A 22 -4.30 12.45 -17.56
CA LYS A 22 -5.67 11.95 -17.75
C LYS A 22 -5.90 10.62 -17.03
N PHE A 23 -4.88 9.77 -17.01
CA PHE A 23 -4.94 8.48 -16.34
C PHE A 23 -4.95 8.64 -14.81
N ILE A 24 -4.13 9.56 -14.28
CA ILE A 24 -4.14 9.87 -12.85
C ILE A 24 -5.49 10.43 -12.43
N TYR A 25 -6.03 11.40 -13.17
CA TYR A 25 -7.35 11.94 -12.88
C TYR A 25 -8.46 10.88 -12.96
N SER A 26 -8.39 9.93 -13.91
CA SER A 26 -9.34 8.81 -13.97
C SER A 26 -9.25 7.83 -12.80
N LEU A 27 -8.08 7.75 -12.16
CA LEU A 27 -7.88 6.98 -10.93
C LEU A 27 -8.33 7.76 -9.69
N ASN A 28 -8.34 9.08 -9.79
CA ASN A 28 -8.59 10.01 -8.72
C ASN A 28 -10.09 10.34 -8.64
N ASN A 29 -10.91 9.34 -8.30
CA ASN A 29 -12.32 9.52 -7.92
C ASN A 29 -12.45 10.16 -6.52
N GLY A 30 -11.79 11.31 -6.29
CA GLY A 30 -11.91 12.10 -5.06
C GLY A 30 -11.14 11.60 -3.83
N VAL A 31 -9.99 10.92 -4.00
CA VAL A 31 -9.28 10.25 -2.88
C VAL A 31 -7.82 10.74 -2.71
N ALA A 32 -7.45 11.93 -3.18
CA ALA A 32 -6.31 12.75 -2.69
C ALA A 32 -5.89 13.77 -3.75
N ASP A 33 -5.37 14.92 -3.31
CA ASP A 33 -4.74 15.87 -4.20
C ASP A 33 -3.44 15.27 -4.76
N LEU A 34 -3.36 15.18 -6.09
CA LEU A 34 -2.13 14.85 -6.80
C LEU A 34 -1.00 15.81 -6.39
N ASP A 35 -1.37 17.06 -6.08
CA ASP A 35 -0.48 18.09 -5.56
C ASP A 35 0.13 17.70 -4.22
N ASP A 36 -0.58 17.00 -3.34
CA ASP A 36 0.00 16.52 -2.06
C ASP A 36 1.05 15.43 -2.28
N LEU A 37 0.86 14.56 -3.28
CA LEU A 37 1.86 13.55 -3.63
C LEU A 37 3.11 14.17 -4.25
N ILE A 38 2.95 15.27 -5.00
CA ILE A 38 4.05 16.03 -5.60
C ILE A 38 4.77 16.85 -4.53
N ASN A 39 4.04 17.62 -3.72
CA ASN A 39 4.57 18.41 -2.60
C ASN A 39 5.24 17.53 -1.55
N GLY A 40 4.68 16.34 -1.29
CA GLY A 40 5.28 15.33 -0.42
C GLY A 40 6.52 14.65 -1.01
N GLY A 41 6.86 14.92 -2.27
CA GLY A 41 8.01 14.37 -2.98
C GLY A 41 7.88 12.89 -3.32
N TYR A 42 6.66 12.34 -3.29
CA TYR A 42 6.37 10.94 -3.67
C TYR A 42 6.20 10.77 -5.18
N MET A 43 5.89 11.86 -5.88
CA MET A 43 5.76 11.91 -7.34
C MET A 43 6.50 13.12 -7.91
N ARG A 44 6.96 13.00 -9.16
CA ARG A 44 7.54 14.09 -9.94
C ARG A 44 6.77 14.25 -11.24
N THR A 45 6.63 15.49 -11.69
CA THR A 45 6.05 15.80 -13.00
C THR A 45 7.15 15.84 -14.04
N GLU A 46 6.90 15.24 -15.19
CA GLU A 46 7.72 15.29 -16.39
C GLU A 46 6.86 15.83 -17.52
N ASN A 47 7.23 16.99 -18.06
CA ASN A 47 6.59 17.52 -19.26
C ASN A 47 7.27 16.89 -20.47
N ILE A 48 6.49 16.16 -21.27
CA ILE A 48 6.97 15.58 -22.52
C ILE A 48 6.31 16.35 -23.65
N VAL A 49 7.13 17.07 -24.42
CA VAL A 49 6.67 17.75 -25.63
C VAL A 49 6.77 16.74 -26.78
N SER A 50 5.63 16.32 -27.32
CA SER A 50 5.57 15.41 -28.47
C SER A 50 4.73 16.05 -29.57
N LYS A 51 5.35 16.30 -30.73
CA LYS A 51 4.67 16.83 -31.93
C LYS A 51 3.86 18.11 -31.69
N GLY A 52 4.37 19.04 -30.87
CA GLY A 52 3.71 20.32 -30.60
C GLY A 52 2.62 20.29 -29.53
N ASN A 53 2.32 19.11 -28.95
CA ASN A 53 1.48 19.00 -27.76
C ASN A 53 2.38 18.76 -26.53
N GLU A 54 2.21 19.61 -25.53
CA GLU A 54 2.77 19.39 -24.20
C GLU A 54 1.86 18.42 -23.43
N GLU A 55 2.36 17.22 -23.13
CA GLU A 55 1.68 16.28 -22.26
C GLU A 55 2.41 16.17 -20.93
N LYS A 56 1.64 16.32 -19.84
CA LYS A 56 2.13 16.12 -18.47
C LYS A 56 2.10 14.64 -18.14
N PHE A 57 3.26 14.13 -17.75
CA PHE A 57 3.42 12.80 -17.19
C PHE A 57 3.86 12.92 -15.74
N TYR A 58 3.49 11.93 -14.95
CA TYR A 58 3.84 11.86 -13.55
C TYR A 58 4.53 10.53 -13.27
N LYS A 59 5.63 10.61 -12.53
CA LYS A 59 6.49 9.47 -12.21
C LYS A 59 6.63 9.36 -10.71
N ILE A 60 6.44 8.14 -10.19
CA ILE A 60 6.64 7.87 -8.76
C ILE A 60 8.14 7.93 -8.48
N THR A 61 8.53 8.72 -7.47
CA THR A 61 9.93 8.88 -7.06
C THR A 61 10.40 7.68 -6.25
N LEU A 62 11.71 7.58 -6.00
CA LEU A 62 12.26 6.57 -5.09
C LEU A 62 11.63 6.64 -3.69
N LYS A 63 11.35 7.86 -3.19
CA LYS A 63 10.65 8.08 -1.92
C LYS A 63 9.22 7.52 -1.96
N GLY A 64 8.50 7.75 -3.06
CA GLY A 64 7.18 7.15 -3.31
C GLY A 64 7.21 5.62 -3.29
N TRP A 65 8.17 5.02 -3.99
CA TRP A 65 8.33 3.55 -4.01
C TRP A 65 8.71 2.97 -2.64
N ALA A 66 9.60 3.62 -1.90
CA ALA A 66 9.98 3.20 -0.55
C ALA A 66 8.77 3.19 0.39
N PHE A 67 7.95 4.24 0.33
CA PHE A 67 6.72 4.32 1.11
C PHE A 67 5.71 3.22 0.74
N VAL A 68 5.50 2.96 -0.56
CA VAL A 68 4.64 1.84 -1.01
C VAL A 68 5.14 0.50 -0.48
N ASN A 69 6.45 0.26 -0.52
CA ASN A 69 7.04 -0.99 -0.03
C ASN A 69 6.84 -1.14 1.48
N GLN A 70 7.05 -0.07 2.25
CA GLN A 70 6.81 -0.08 3.70
C GLN A 70 5.35 -0.44 4.03
N LEU A 71 4.38 0.02 3.24
CA LEU A 71 2.97 -0.33 3.44
C LEU A 71 2.68 -1.80 3.13
N LYS A 72 3.30 -2.34 2.08
CA LYS A 72 3.18 -3.77 1.73
C LYS A 72 3.75 -4.64 2.86
N GLU A 73 4.90 -4.25 3.40
CA GLU A 73 5.52 -4.94 4.54
C GLU A 73 4.62 -4.90 5.77
N ARG A 74 4.11 -3.73 6.15
CA ARG A 74 3.16 -3.60 7.26
C ARG A 74 1.90 -4.45 7.07
N LYS A 75 1.37 -4.51 5.83
CA LYS A 75 0.21 -5.37 5.52
C LYS A 75 0.54 -6.86 5.67
N SER A 76 1.72 -7.27 5.23
CA SER A 76 2.23 -8.64 5.41
C SER A 76 2.42 -8.97 6.89
N GLN A 77 2.99 -8.05 7.67
CA GLN A 77 3.16 -8.19 9.11
C GLN A 77 1.82 -8.37 9.83
N ILE A 78 0.81 -7.55 9.52
CA ILE A 78 -0.54 -7.70 10.09
C ILE A 78 -1.14 -9.07 9.76
N LYS A 79 -0.93 -9.58 8.54
CA LYS A 79 -1.39 -10.94 8.15
C LYS A 79 -0.67 -12.01 8.97
N ASN A 80 0.64 -11.89 9.14
CA ASN A 80 1.43 -12.84 9.90
C ASN A 80 1.05 -12.82 11.40
N MET A 81 0.86 -11.63 11.98
CA MET A 81 0.39 -11.48 13.36
C MET A 81 -0.97 -12.13 13.59
N LYS A 82 -1.93 -11.98 12.66
CA LYS A 82 -3.23 -12.67 12.74
C LYS A 82 -3.09 -14.18 12.75
N TRP A 83 -2.18 -14.73 11.94
CA TRP A 83 -1.91 -16.16 11.89
C TRP A 83 -1.27 -16.67 13.18
N GLN A 84 -0.30 -15.93 13.73
CA GLN A 84 0.38 -16.27 14.99
C GLN A 84 -0.55 -16.22 16.21
N ILE A 85 -1.45 -15.23 16.28
CA ILE A 85 -2.45 -15.14 17.35
C ILE A 85 -3.41 -16.33 17.31
N GLY A 86 -3.89 -16.71 16.11
CA GLY A 86 -4.75 -17.88 15.94
C GLY A 86 -4.07 -19.18 16.38
N LEU A 87 -2.79 -19.35 16.03
CA LEU A 87 -2.00 -20.50 16.45
C LEU A 87 -1.81 -20.55 17.98
N THR A 88 -1.53 -19.40 18.60
CA THR A 88 -1.30 -19.31 20.06
C THR A 88 -2.57 -19.65 20.85
N ILE A 89 -3.74 -19.16 20.40
CA ILE A 89 -5.04 -19.47 21.02
C ILE A 89 -5.34 -20.98 20.93
N ALA A 90 -5.08 -21.60 19.78
CA ALA A 90 -5.30 -23.05 19.60
C ALA A 90 -4.42 -23.90 20.54
N VAL A 91 -3.14 -23.53 20.68
CA VAL A 91 -2.21 -24.21 21.60
C VAL A 91 -2.65 -24.06 23.06
N LEU A 92 -3.05 -22.86 23.47
CA LEU A 92 -3.58 -22.63 24.83
C LEU A 92 -4.83 -23.49 25.10
N GLY A 93 -5.77 -23.53 24.15
CA GLY A 93 -6.96 -24.37 24.25
C GLY A 93 -6.63 -25.86 24.39
N LEU A 94 -5.64 -26.36 23.65
CA LEU A 94 -5.18 -27.74 23.74
C LEU A 94 -4.51 -28.05 25.09
N THR A 95 -3.68 -27.13 25.61
CA THR A 95 -3.03 -27.31 26.92
C THR A 95 -4.03 -27.33 28.08
N LEU A 96 -5.07 -26.49 28.04
CA LEU A 96 -6.14 -26.48 29.04
C LEU A 96 -6.95 -27.78 29.03
N MET A 97 -7.30 -28.30 27.84
CA MET A 97 -7.98 -29.60 27.70
C MET A 97 -7.13 -30.75 28.28
N GLY A 98 -5.82 -30.78 28.01
CA GLY A 98 -4.91 -31.79 28.57
C GLY A 98 -4.82 -31.73 30.10
N LEU A 99 -4.86 -30.53 30.68
CA LEU A 99 -4.85 -30.34 32.13
C LEU A 99 -6.15 -30.83 32.79
N VAL A 100 -7.31 -30.48 32.20
CA VAL A 100 -8.63 -30.89 32.72
C VAL A 100 -8.80 -32.42 32.69
N VAL A 101 -8.35 -33.09 31.62
CA VAL A 101 -8.39 -34.56 31.52
C VAL A 101 -7.49 -35.22 32.58
N SER A 102 -6.40 -34.56 32.98
CA SER A 102 -5.49 -35.06 34.01
C SER A 102 -6.04 -34.92 35.44
N ILE A 103 -7.03 -34.04 35.66
CA ILE A 103 -7.70 -33.84 36.96
C ILE A 103 -8.93 -34.74 37.10
N MET A 104 -9.58 -35.12 36.00
CA MET A 104 -10.73 -36.03 36.01
C MET A 104 -10.36 -37.53 36.13
N LYS A 105 -9.06 -37.86 36.07
CA LYS A 105 -8.53 -39.19 36.42
C LYS A 105 -8.17 -39.26 37.89
#